data_AF-A0A6M7UIA1-F1
#
_entry.id   AF-A0A6M7UIA1-F1
#
_cell.length_a   1.000
_cell.length_b   1.000
_cell.length_c   1.000
_cell.angle_alpha   90.00
_cell.angle_beta   90.00
_cell.angle_gamma   90.00
#
_symmetry.space_group_name_H-M   'P 1'
#
loop_
_entity.id
_entity.type
_entity.pdbx_description
1 polymer ?
#
loop_
_entity_poly.entity_id
_entity_poly.type
_entity_poly.pdbx_seq_one_letter_code
_entity_poly.pdbx_strand_id
1 'polypeptide(L)' 'MRHRSIITRTGHGPGTAIAVLMVGLAAVGIVFLVLGGALYFGEQPSDQHALSPVPARSAQAADRRAID' A
#
# COMPACT_ATOMS: atom_id res chain seq x y z
N MET A 1 36.07 24.70 48.20
CA MET A 1 36.27 24.92 46.75
C MET A 1 35.45 23.86 46.00
N ARG A 2 34.37 24.24 45.30
CA ARG A 2 33.46 23.29 44.61
C ARG A 2 33.90 23.11 43.16
N HIS A 3 34.40 21.95 42.83
CA HIS A 3 34.70 21.57 41.45
C HIS A 3 33.37 21.16 40.78
N ARG A 4 32.86 22.00 39.88
CA ARG A 4 31.65 21.70 39.09
C ARG A 4 32.10 21.12 37.76
N SER A 5 31.92 19.83 37.54
CA SER A 5 32.15 19.22 36.24
C SER A 5 31.04 19.68 35.29
N ILE A 6 31.42 20.35 34.20
CA ILE A 6 30.53 20.66 33.09
C ILE A 6 30.71 19.53 32.09
N ILE A 7 29.77 18.58 32.11
CA ILE A 7 29.73 17.48 31.14
C ILE A 7 29.17 18.05 29.85
N THR A 8 30.05 18.39 28.91
CA THR A 8 29.68 18.82 27.56
C THR A 8 29.11 17.63 26.79
N ARG A 9 27.77 17.51 26.73
CA ARG A 9 27.10 16.53 25.85
C ARG A 9 27.37 16.93 24.40
N THR A 10 28.26 16.21 23.73
CA THR A 10 28.42 16.29 22.28
C THR A 10 27.13 15.75 21.66
N GLY A 11 26.43 16.57 20.88
CA GLY A 11 25.05 16.33 20.41
C GLY A 11 24.82 15.11 19.49
N HIS A 12 25.76 14.18 19.41
CA HIS A 12 25.71 12.94 18.63
C HIS A 12 25.62 11.73 19.57
N GLY A 13 24.67 11.79 20.51
CA GLY A 13 24.39 10.68 21.42
C GLY A 13 23.51 9.60 20.77
N PRO A 14 23.26 8.48 21.46
CA PRO A 14 22.38 7.40 20.99
C PRO A 14 20.96 7.86 20.62
N GLY A 15 20.55 9.04 21.09
CA GLY A 15 19.27 9.65 20.71
C GLY A 15 19.12 9.91 19.21
N THR A 16 20.18 10.29 18.49
CA THR A 16 20.09 10.50 17.03
C THR A 16 19.90 9.17 16.29
N ALA A 17 20.62 8.12 16.71
CA ALA A 17 20.44 6.78 16.17
C ALA A 17 19.02 6.23 16.41
N ILE A 18 18.48 6.45 17.61
CA ILE A 18 17.09 6.06 17.95
C ILE A 18 16.09 6.84 17.11
N ALA A 19 16.31 8.15 16.91
CA ALA A 19 15.43 8.96 16.08
C ALA A 19 15.42 8.47 14.62
N VAL A 20 16.58 8.17 14.05
CA VAL A 20 16.68 7.62 12.68
C VAL A 20 16.01 6.25 12.60
N LEU A 21 16.20 5.39 13.60
CA LEU A 21 15.53 4.09 13.68
C LEU A 21 14.00 4.24 13.69
N MET A 22 13.47 5.14 14.52
CA MET A 22 12.03 5.40 14.61
C MET A 22 11.45 5.96 13.31
N VAL A 23 12.17 6.89 12.68
CA VAL A 23 11.76 7.47 11.38
C VAL A 23 11.78 6.40 10.28
N GLY A 24 12.81 5.56 10.24
CA GLY A 24 12.90 4.45 9.30
C GLY A 24 11.74 3.47 9.46
N LEU A 25 11.43 3.10 10.71
CA LEU A 25 10.32 2.20 11.00
C LEU A 25 8.96 2.81 10.60
N ALA A 26 8.75 4.11 10.87
CA ALA A 26 7.55 4.82 10.45
C ALA A 26 7.40 4.84 8.92
N ALA A 27 8.49 5.11 8.19
CA ALA A 27 8.48 5.11 6.72
C ALA A 27 8.11 3.73 6.16
N VAL A 28 8.70 2.65 6.69
CA VAL A 28 8.37 1.27 6.30
C VAL A 28 6.89 0.98 6.57
N GLY A 29 6.36 1.39 7.73
CA GLY A 29 4.95 1.22 8.07
C GLY A 29 4.00 1.95 7.11
N ILE A 30 4.34 3.19 6.73
CA ILE A 30 3.55 3.97 5.77
C ILE A 30 3.52 3.29 4.40
N VAL A 31 4.66 2.80 3.89
CA VAL A 31 4.70 2.08 2.61
C VAL A 31 3.83 0.84 2.67
N PHE A 32 3.87 0.09 3.77
CA PHE A 32 3.05 -1.11 3.93
C PHE A 32 1.56 -0.77 4.05
N LEU A 33 1.22 0.34 4.70
CA LEU A 33 -0.16 0.81 4.79
C LEU A 33 -0.69 1.29 3.43
N VAL A 34 0.12 2.01 2.66
CA VAL A 34 -0.26 2.48 1.32
C VAL A 34 -0.38 1.31 0.36
N LEU A 35 0.60 0.41 0.32
CA LEU A 35 0.56 -0.75 -0.57
C LEU A 35 -0.53 -1.73 -0.13
N GLY A 36 -0.60 -2.05 1.16
CA GLY A 36 -1.65 -2.88 1.73
C GLY A 36 -3.04 -2.29 1.53
N GLY A 37 -3.19 -0.98 1.69
CA GLY A 37 -4.44 -0.26 1.40
C GLY A 37 -4.78 -0.27 -0.08
N ALA A 38 -3.82 -0.01 -0.96
CA ALA A 38 -4.01 -0.09 -2.41
C ALA A 38 -4.39 -1.50 -2.86
N LEU A 39 -3.85 -2.56 -2.22
CA LEU A 39 -4.25 -3.94 -2.50
C LEU A 39 -5.59 -4.30 -1.85
N TYR A 40 -5.89 -3.77 -0.67
CA TYR A 40 -7.16 -3.99 0.01
C TYR A 40 -8.33 -3.30 -0.68
N PHE A 41 -8.12 -2.11 -1.24
CA PHE A 41 -9.13 -1.31 -1.94
C PHE A 41 -9.05 -1.39 -3.47
N GLY A 42 -7.93 -1.87 -4.03
CA GLY A 42 -7.65 -1.95 -5.47
C GLY A 42 -8.52 -2.94 -6.24
N GLU A 43 -9.32 -3.73 -5.53
CA GLU A 43 -10.30 -4.64 -6.09
C GLU A 43 -11.73 -4.05 -6.07
N GLN A 44 -11.91 -2.74 -6.15
CA GLN A 44 -13.19 -2.16 -6.56
C GLN A 44 -13.11 -1.61 -7.99
N PRO A 45 -13.18 -2.49 -9.00
CA PRO A 45 -13.39 -2.06 -10.38
C PRO A 45 -14.80 -1.46 -10.48
N SER A 46 -14.92 -0.17 -10.21
CA SER A 46 -16.12 0.64 -10.45
C SER A 46 -16.53 0.68 -11.94
N ASP A 47 -15.72 0.13 -12.84
CA ASP A 47 -16.01 0.04 -14.27
C ASP A 47 -16.61 -1.31 -14.72
N GLN A 48 -16.85 -2.27 -13.83
CA GLN A 48 -17.46 -3.56 -14.23
C GLN A 48 -18.99 -3.60 -14.18
N HIS A 49 -19.66 -2.53 -13.70
CA HIS A 49 -21.12 -2.42 -13.81
C HIS A 49 -21.59 -1.86 -15.17
N ALA A 50 -20.69 -1.74 -16.15
CA ALA A 50 -21.01 -1.32 -17.52
C ALA A 50 -20.78 -2.40 -18.59
N LEU A 51 -20.30 -3.60 -18.24
CA LEU A 51 -19.98 -4.65 -19.22
C LEU A 51 -20.47 -6.06 -18.84
N SER A 52 -21.74 -6.18 -18.45
CA SER A 52 -22.50 -7.40 -18.72
C SER A 52 -23.96 -7.02 -18.90
N PRO A 53 -24.50 -7.15 -20.12
CA PRO A 53 -25.16 -8.42 -20.40
C PRO A 53 -25.07 -8.79 -21.89
N VAL A 54 -24.31 -9.84 -22.22
CA VAL A 54 -24.69 -10.87 -23.21
C VAL A 54 -23.60 -11.94 -23.09
N PRO A 55 -23.92 -13.17 -22.67
CA PRO A 55 -22.99 -14.28 -22.87
C PRO A 55 -22.74 -14.37 -24.38
N ALA A 56 -21.50 -14.26 -24.83
CA ALA A 56 -21.08 -14.47 -26.22
C ALA A 56 -21.29 -15.94 -26.70
N ARG A 57 -22.27 -16.64 -26.12
CA ARG A 57 -22.68 -18.03 -26.40
C ARG A 57 -24.09 -18.12 -27.00
N SER A 58 -24.86 -17.03 -27.05
CA SER A 58 -26.16 -16.99 -27.72
C SER A 58 -26.03 -16.79 -29.25
N ALA A 59 -24.99 -16.09 -29.73
CA ALA A 59 -24.76 -15.93 -31.17
C ALA A 59 -24.32 -17.25 -31.85
N GLN A 60 -23.47 -18.05 -31.19
CA GLN A 60 -23.08 -19.36 -31.72
C GLN A 60 -24.24 -20.39 -31.69
N ALA A 61 -25.19 -20.24 -30.77
CA ALA A 61 -26.36 -21.13 -30.71
C ALA A 61 -27.43 -20.79 -31.76
N ALA A 62 -27.56 -19.51 -32.13
CA ALA A 62 -28.44 -19.07 -33.22
C ALA A 62 -27.88 -19.46 -34.60
N ASP A 63 -26.57 -19.30 -34.80
CA ASP A 63 -25.90 -19.68 -36.05
C ASP A 63 -25.94 -21.21 -36.27
N ARG A 64 -25.80 -22.00 -35.20
CA ARG A 64 -25.92 -23.46 -35.29
C ARG A 64 -27.34 -23.96 -35.52
N ARG A 65 -28.37 -23.17 -35.19
CA ARG A 65 -29.78 -23.48 -35.53
C ARG A 65 -30.23 -22.98 -36.90
N ALA A 66 -29.43 -22.15 -37.56
CA ALA A 66 -29.69 -21.71 -38.94
C ALA A 66 -29.06 -22.65 -39.99
N ILE A 67 -28.28 -23.63 -39.54
CA ILE A 67 -27.55 -24.60 -40.37
C ILE A 67 -28.18 -26.01 -40.28
N ASP A 68 -29.15 -26.23 -39.38
CA ASP A 68 -29.95 -27.47 -39.28
C ASP A 68 -31.33 -27.30 -39.92
#